data_AF-A0A3B5LG12-F1
#
_entry.id   AF-A0A3B5LG12-F1
#
_cell.length_a   1.000
_cell.length_b   1.000
_cell.length_c   1.000
_cell.angle_alpha   90.00
_cell.angle_beta   90.00
_cell.angle_gamma   90.00
#
_symmetry.space_group_name_H-M   'P 1'
#
loop_
_entity.id
_entity.type
_entity.pdbx_description
1 polymer ?
#
loop_
_entity_poly.entity_id
_entity_poly.type
_entity_poly.pdbx_seq_one_letter_code
_entity_poly.pdbx_strand_id
1 'polypeptide(L)'
;MLAVFPRSELILPLSCSSFQCSWLTPRRWLNLQEYQSKKLMQDSGVAVQRFYVADTASEAQEAAKRLNAKEIVLKAQILAGGRGKGVFDSGLKGGVHLTKDPAVVGELAKRMLGFNLITKQTPKDGVKVKTVMVAEALDISRETYFAILMDRACNGPVMVGSPQGGMDIEEVADTTPELIFKEVIDIYKGVQDDQALRMAANLGFKGPLQRQAADQIKRLYDLFLKVDATQVEVNPLGETPEGQGTVFHRETAHCSQFIIGTYGCSGPDSINPIKTSVIIKSLVTCVSNKGGGSRNLPYSLHMKGRLGQIEIKGYKTPKIGSLYNSSLYIWQKRKTT
;
A
#
# COMPACT_ATOMS: atom_id res chain seq x y z
N MET A 1 0.55 5.81 -84.57
CA MET A 1 1.03 5.81 -83.16
C MET A 1 -0.06 5.14 -82.34
N LEU A 2 0.07 3.84 -82.09
CA LEU A 2 -0.96 2.98 -81.49
C LEU A 2 -0.33 2.23 -80.30
N ALA A 3 -1.01 2.28 -79.15
CA ALA A 3 -1.25 1.27 -78.09
C ALA A 3 -0.41 -0.03 -78.04
N VAL A 4 -0.12 -0.77 -76.94
CA VAL A 4 -0.43 -0.79 -75.48
C VAL A 4 0.24 -2.09 -74.86
N PHE A 5 0.51 -2.10 -73.53
CA PHE A 5 0.79 -3.23 -72.55
C PHE A 5 2.16 -3.98 -72.50
N PRO A 6 2.57 -4.61 -71.35
CA PRO A 6 2.13 -4.49 -69.92
C PRO A 6 3.27 -4.31 -68.88
N ARG A 7 2.90 -4.00 -67.62
CA ARG A 7 3.74 -4.04 -66.40
C ARG A 7 3.41 -5.32 -65.61
N SER A 8 4.40 -6.15 -65.32
CA SER A 8 4.42 -7.15 -64.23
C SER A 8 5.88 -7.49 -63.94
N GLU A 9 6.42 -7.02 -62.82
CA GLU A 9 6.68 -7.80 -61.59
C GLU A 9 8.14 -8.24 -61.50
N LEU A 10 8.84 -7.75 -60.47
CA LEU A 10 9.79 -8.56 -59.71
C LEU A 10 9.95 -7.91 -58.33
N ILE A 11 9.23 -8.51 -57.40
CA ILE A 11 9.23 -8.24 -55.97
C ILE A 11 10.51 -8.88 -55.40
N LEU A 12 11.36 -8.09 -54.74
CA LEU A 12 12.30 -8.58 -53.74
C LEU A 12 11.94 -7.92 -52.40
N PRO A 13 11.51 -8.67 -51.38
CA PRO A 13 11.26 -8.09 -50.07
C PRO A 13 12.60 -7.99 -49.34
N LEU A 14 13.13 -6.78 -49.21
CA LEU A 14 14.02 -6.47 -48.09
C LEU A 14 13.15 -6.49 -46.83
N SER A 15 13.19 -7.60 -46.11
CA SER A 15 12.54 -7.74 -44.81
C SER A 15 13.19 -6.80 -43.80
N CYS A 16 12.67 -5.58 -43.70
CA CYS A 16 12.87 -4.76 -42.52
C CYS A 16 12.04 -5.41 -41.40
N SER A 17 12.69 -6.25 -40.60
CA SER A 17 12.09 -6.82 -39.41
C SER A 17 11.64 -5.68 -38.51
N SER A 18 10.33 -5.51 -38.39
CA SER A 18 9.70 -4.60 -37.43
C SER A 18 10.19 -5.00 -36.04
N PHE A 19 11.02 -4.15 -35.43
CA PHE A 19 11.30 -4.23 -34.01
C PHE A 19 9.95 -4.05 -33.30
N GLN A 20 9.31 -5.15 -32.92
CA GLN A 20 8.17 -5.14 -32.01
C GLN A 20 8.69 -4.69 -30.65
N CYS A 21 8.60 -3.38 -30.41
CA CYS A 21 8.81 -2.80 -29.10
C CYS A 21 7.69 -3.32 -28.19
N SER A 22 8.01 -4.33 -27.39
CA SER A 22 7.11 -4.85 -26.37
C SER A 22 7.03 -3.79 -25.26
N TRP A 23 5.88 -3.11 -25.18
CA TRP A 23 5.60 -2.20 -24.07
C TRP A 23 5.37 -3.05 -22.82
N LEU A 24 6.37 -3.10 -21.94
CA LEU A 24 6.18 -3.62 -20.59
C LEU A 24 5.27 -2.65 -19.85
N THR A 25 3.99 -3.00 -19.68
CA THR A 25 3.10 -2.26 -18.79
C THR A 25 3.50 -2.58 -17.35
N PRO A 26 3.96 -1.58 -16.56
CA PRO A 26 4.24 -1.79 -15.15
C PRO A 26 2.96 -2.27 -14.46
N ARG A 27 3.05 -3.36 -13.69
CA ARG A 27 1.93 -3.77 -12.84
C ARG A 27 2.28 -3.49 -11.38
N ARG A 28 1.34 -2.91 -10.65
CA ARG A 28 1.46 -2.56 -9.23
C ARG A 28 0.73 -3.63 -8.41
N TRP A 29 1.47 -4.62 -7.92
CA TRP A 29 0.93 -5.72 -7.10
C TRP A 29 1.58 -5.73 -5.71
N LEU A 30 1.63 -4.57 -5.04
CA LEU A 30 2.10 -4.51 -3.66
C LEU A 30 0.97 -4.12 -2.72
N ASN A 31 0.57 -5.09 -1.92
CA ASN A 31 -0.27 -4.89 -0.74
C ASN A 31 0.61 -5.07 0.49
N LEU A 32 0.51 -4.14 1.43
CA LEU A 32 1.21 -4.21 2.69
C LEU A 32 0.30 -4.77 3.79
N GLN A 33 0.91 -5.52 4.69
CA GLN A 33 0.28 -5.88 5.96
C GLN A 33 0.13 -4.64 6.85
N GLU A 34 -0.85 -4.62 7.75
CA GLU A 34 -1.13 -3.49 8.66
C GLU A 34 0.13 -3.01 9.38
N TYR A 35 0.94 -3.94 9.92
CA TYR A 35 2.18 -3.58 10.62
C TYR A 35 3.23 -2.92 9.72
N GLN A 36 3.28 -3.30 8.44
CA GLN A 36 4.24 -2.74 7.47
C GLN A 36 3.84 -1.31 7.11
N SER A 37 2.55 -1.10 6.84
CA SER A 37 1.99 0.22 6.57
C SER A 37 2.18 1.16 7.75
N LYS A 38 1.92 0.68 8.98
CA LYS A 38 2.13 1.47 10.20
C LYS A 38 3.59 1.84 10.43
N LYS A 39 4.52 0.94 10.12
CA LYS A 39 5.96 1.26 10.20
C LYS A 39 6.32 2.38 9.22
N LEU A 40 5.84 2.32 7.96
CA LEU A 40 6.09 3.38 6.97
C LEU A 40 5.46 4.73 7.35
N MET A 41 4.28 4.69 7.95
CA MET A 41 3.62 5.85 8.53
C MET A 41 4.47 6.46 9.65
N GLN A 42 4.90 5.64 10.62
CA GLN A 42 5.74 6.08 11.73
C GLN A 42 7.07 6.68 11.27
N ASP A 43 7.73 6.03 10.30
CA ASP A 43 8.99 6.51 9.69
C ASP A 43 8.80 7.82 8.90
N SER A 44 7.55 8.20 8.61
CA SER A 44 7.17 9.48 7.97
C SER A 44 6.56 10.48 8.96
N GLY A 45 6.64 10.20 10.26
CA GLY A 45 6.15 11.06 11.33
C GLY A 45 4.63 11.08 11.48
N VAL A 46 3.92 10.15 10.84
CA VAL A 46 2.48 9.94 11.06
C VAL A 46 2.30 9.21 12.38
N ALA A 47 1.41 9.70 13.22
CA ALA A 47 1.12 9.11 14.51
C ALA A 47 0.34 7.80 14.34
N VAL A 48 0.88 6.72 14.91
CA VAL A 48 0.30 5.37 14.88
C VAL A 48 0.35 4.77 16.29
N GLN A 49 -0.56 3.84 16.57
CA GLN A 49 -0.57 3.08 17.83
C GLN A 49 0.80 2.44 18.07
N ARG A 50 1.29 2.36 19.31
CA ARG A 50 2.48 1.58 19.62
C ARG A 50 2.19 0.09 19.39
N PHE A 51 3.09 -0.60 18.70
CA PHE A 51 2.93 -2.01 18.40
C PHE A 51 4.27 -2.75 18.29
N TYR A 52 4.19 -4.06 18.43
CA TYR A 52 5.23 -5.02 18.06
C TYR A 52 4.61 -6.11 17.20
N VAL A 53 5.49 -6.89 16.59
CA VAL A 53 5.14 -8.00 15.70
C VAL A 53 5.78 -9.26 16.26
N ALA A 54 5.08 -10.38 16.17
CA ALA A 54 5.53 -11.67 16.66
C ALA A 54 5.18 -12.78 15.68
N ASP A 55 6.12 -13.69 15.48
CA ASP A 55 5.95 -14.90 14.66
C ASP A 55 5.79 -16.16 15.54
N THR A 56 5.99 -16.02 16.86
CA THR A 56 5.73 -17.07 17.86
C THR A 56 4.84 -16.59 19.00
N ALA A 57 4.16 -17.52 19.66
CA ALA A 57 3.33 -17.22 20.83
C ALA A 57 4.13 -16.60 21.99
N SER A 58 5.37 -17.08 22.19
CA SER A 58 6.27 -16.53 23.23
C SER A 58 6.66 -15.09 22.91
N GLU A 59 7.01 -14.79 21.66
CA GLU A 59 7.30 -13.41 21.24
C GLU A 59 6.09 -12.50 21.42
N ALA A 60 4.87 -12.99 21.14
CA ALA A 60 3.65 -12.21 21.31
C ALA A 60 3.40 -11.86 22.79
N GLN A 61 3.64 -12.80 23.70
CA GLN A 61 3.54 -12.56 25.15
C GLN A 61 4.61 -11.58 25.64
N GLU A 62 5.86 -11.71 25.20
CA GLU A 62 6.93 -10.77 25.57
C GLU A 62 6.69 -9.36 24.98
N ALA A 63 6.18 -9.28 23.75
CA ALA A 63 5.74 -8.05 23.13
C ALA A 63 4.63 -7.35 23.95
N ALA A 64 3.66 -8.12 24.44
CA ALA A 64 2.59 -7.62 25.30
C ALA A 64 3.12 -7.05 26.61
N LYS A 65 4.05 -7.75 27.28
CA LYS A 65 4.73 -7.25 28.48
C LYS A 65 5.52 -5.96 28.19
N ARG A 66 6.25 -5.93 27.08
CA ARG A 66 7.07 -4.78 26.68
C ARG A 66 6.23 -3.53 26.34
N LEU A 67 5.03 -3.69 25.77
CA LEU A 67 4.13 -2.56 25.53
C LEU A 67 3.74 -1.84 26.81
N ASN A 68 3.58 -2.60 27.91
CA ASN A 68 3.15 -2.10 29.21
C ASN A 68 1.92 -1.17 29.07
N ALA A 69 0.94 -1.62 28.29
CA ALA A 69 -0.29 -0.89 28.02
C ALA A 69 -1.42 -1.37 28.93
N LYS A 70 -2.34 -0.47 29.28
CA LYS A 70 -3.53 -0.79 30.10
C LYS A 70 -4.42 -1.85 29.46
N GLU A 71 -4.52 -1.81 28.13
CA GLU A 71 -5.25 -2.76 27.31
C GLU A 71 -4.47 -2.99 26.01
N ILE A 72 -4.53 -4.23 25.53
CA ILE A 72 -3.72 -4.73 24.43
C ILE A 72 -4.66 -5.31 23.38
N VAL A 73 -4.41 -4.97 22.11
CA VAL A 73 -5.07 -5.57 20.97
C VAL A 73 -4.11 -6.51 20.24
N LEU A 74 -4.53 -7.77 20.09
CA LEU A 74 -3.86 -8.78 19.27
C LEU A 74 -4.59 -8.88 17.92
N LYS A 75 -3.85 -8.69 16.82
CA LYS A 75 -4.39 -8.73 15.46
C LYS A 75 -3.64 -9.69 14.56
N ALA A 76 -4.36 -10.61 13.94
CA ALA A 76 -3.85 -11.44 12.86
C ALA A 76 -3.41 -10.59 11.67
N GLN A 77 -2.24 -10.88 11.11
CA GLN A 77 -1.71 -10.18 9.94
C GLN A 77 -2.01 -10.99 8.67
N ILE A 78 -3.11 -10.64 8.02
CA ILE A 78 -3.47 -11.06 6.67
C ILE A 78 -3.90 -9.82 5.86
N LEU A 79 -3.78 -9.89 4.54
CA LEU A 79 -4.13 -8.77 3.65
C LEU A 79 -5.65 -8.56 3.53
N ALA A 80 -6.45 -9.60 3.78
CA ALA A 80 -7.89 -9.51 3.71
C ALA A 80 -8.46 -8.77 4.93
N GLY A 81 -9.47 -7.94 4.70
CA GLY A 81 -10.25 -7.27 5.72
C GLY A 81 -11.23 -8.20 6.43
N GLY A 82 -12.08 -7.66 7.31
CA GLY A 82 -13.09 -8.44 8.04
C GLY A 82 -12.53 -9.38 9.11
N ARG A 83 -11.25 -9.22 9.49
CA ARG A 83 -10.54 -10.07 10.46
C ARG A 83 -11.30 -10.26 11.77
N GLY A 84 -11.90 -9.20 12.32
CA GLY A 84 -12.63 -9.27 13.60
C GLY A 84 -13.80 -10.26 13.61
N LYS A 85 -14.47 -10.46 12.47
CA LYS A 85 -15.58 -11.41 12.30
C LYS A 85 -15.15 -12.76 11.71
N GLY A 86 -13.85 -12.94 11.45
CA GLY A 86 -13.31 -14.16 10.87
C GLY A 86 -13.30 -15.34 11.83
N VAL A 87 -13.03 -16.54 11.32
CA VAL A 87 -12.92 -17.77 12.11
C VAL A 87 -11.66 -18.51 11.69
N PHE A 88 -10.88 -18.96 12.66
CA PHE A 88 -9.72 -19.82 12.43
C PHE A 88 -10.14 -21.28 12.31
N ASP A 89 -9.41 -22.05 11.51
CA ASP A 89 -9.49 -23.52 11.50
C ASP A 89 -9.07 -24.17 12.84
N SER A 90 -8.37 -23.45 13.73
CA SER A 90 -8.16 -23.81 15.14
C SER A 90 -9.44 -23.76 16.00
N GLY A 91 -10.55 -23.27 15.45
CA GLY A 91 -11.81 -23.02 16.16
C GLY A 91 -11.86 -21.69 16.93
N LEU A 92 -10.78 -20.88 16.91
CA LEU A 92 -10.82 -19.53 17.47
C LEU A 92 -11.71 -18.60 16.61
N LYS A 93 -12.63 -17.89 17.25
CA LYS A 93 -13.47 -16.88 16.57
C LYS A 93 -12.83 -15.50 16.72
N GLY A 94 -12.76 -14.76 15.62
CA GLY A 94 -12.18 -13.43 15.50
C GLY A 94 -10.65 -13.45 15.33
N GLY A 95 -10.16 -12.64 14.39
CA GLY A 95 -8.74 -12.33 14.18
C GLY A 95 -8.27 -11.06 14.89
N VAL A 96 -9.12 -10.45 15.71
CA VAL A 96 -8.82 -9.25 16.52
C VAL A 96 -9.37 -9.49 17.92
N HIS A 97 -8.51 -9.44 18.93
CA HIS A 97 -8.87 -9.70 20.34
C HIS A 97 -8.30 -8.62 21.24
N LEU A 98 -9.09 -8.20 22.23
CA LEU A 98 -8.70 -7.26 23.28
C LEU A 98 -8.46 -8.02 24.58
N THR A 99 -7.40 -7.68 25.30
CA THR A 99 -7.10 -8.22 26.63
C THR A 99 -6.26 -7.24 27.43
N LYS A 100 -6.36 -7.33 28.76
CA LYS A 100 -5.48 -6.59 29.69
C LYS A 100 -4.33 -7.45 30.21
N ASP A 101 -4.37 -8.76 29.96
CA ASP A 101 -3.40 -9.72 30.46
C ASP A 101 -2.45 -10.17 29.34
N PRO A 102 -1.12 -9.91 29.47
CA PRO A 102 -0.12 -10.40 28.54
C PRO A 102 -0.07 -11.93 28.39
N ALA A 103 -0.43 -12.71 29.41
CA ALA A 103 -0.45 -14.17 29.31
C ALA A 103 -1.51 -14.65 28.30
N VAL A 104 -2.69 -14.04 28.33
CA VAL A 104 -3.79 -14.30 27.38
C VAL A 104 -3.36 -13.99 25.94
N VAL A 105 -2.49 -12.99 25.72
CA VAL A 105 -1.95 -12.70 24.38
C VAL A 105 -1.18 -13.90 23.82
N GLY A 106 -0.34 -14.56 24.63
CA GLY A 106 0.40 -15.75 24.23
C GLY A 106 -0.52 -16.93 23.89
N GLU A 107 -1.55 -17.17 24.70
CA GLU A 107 -2.54 -18.23 24.47
C GLU A 107 -3.33 -18.02 23.18
N LEU A 108 -3.79 -16.78 22.93
CA LEU A 108 -4.49 -16.43 21.70
C LEU A 108 -3.55 -16.52 20.49
N ALA A 109 -2.33 -16.02 20.59
CA ALA A 109 -1.34 -16.10 19.51
C ALA A 109 -1.03 -17.55 19.12
N LYS A 110 -0.96 -18.47 20.09
CA LYS A 110 -0.80 -19.92 19.84
C LYS A 110 -1.94 -20.51 19.01
N ARG A 111 -3.15 -19.97 19.14
CA ARG A 111 -4.35 -20.39 18.38
C ARG A 111 -4.53 -19.64 17.05
N MET A 112 -3.74 -18.59 16.81
CA MET A 112 -3.73 -17.83 15.55
C MET A 112 -2.59 -18.24 14.63
N LEU A 113 -1.36 -18.30 15.15
CA LEU A 113 -0.15 -18.54 14.38
C LEU A 113 -0.12 -19.96 13.82
N GLY A 114 0.11 -20.07 12.51
CA GLY A 114 0.15 -21.35 11.80
C GLY A 114 -1.22 -21.86 11.33
N PHE A 115 -2.30 -21.22 11.74
CA PHE A 115 -3.69 -21.56 11.40
C PHE A 115 -4.23 -20.66 10.28
N ASN A 116 -5.25 -21.12 9.56
CA ASN A 116 -5.89 -20.35 8.50
C ASN A 116 -7.04 -19.51 9.05
N LEU A 117 -7.00 -18.20 8.80
CA LEU A 117 -8.10 -17.29 9.11
C LEU A 117 -9.04 -17.15 7.91
N ILE A 118 -10.30 -17.51 8.11
CA ILE A 118 -11.37 -17.41 7.11
C ILE A 118 -12.19 -16.15 7.42
N THR A 119 -12.36 -15.29 6.42
CA THR A 119 -13.19 -14.07 6.47
C THR A 119 -14.11 -14.03 5.24
N LYS A 120 -15.00 -13.03 5.16
CA LYS A 120 -15.80 -12.79 3.95
C LYS A 120 -14.95 -12.49 2.69
N GLN A 121 -13.72 -12.00 2.88
CA GLN A 121 -12.83 -11.54 1.81
C GLN A 121 -11.69 -12.51 1.50
N THR A 122 -11.63 -13.67 2.16
CA THR A 122 -10.63 -14.71 1.87
C THR A 122 -11.23 -15.83 1.01
N PRO A 123 -10.42 -16.68 0.38
CA PRO A 123 -10.88 -17.97 -0.14
C PRO A 123 -11.57 -18.80 0.94
N LYS A 124 -12.32 -19.83 0.53
CA LYS A 124 -13.04 -20.74 1.44
C LYS A 124 -12.10 -21.41 2.47
N ASP A 125 -10.88 -21.71 2.05
CA ASP A 125 -9.86 -22.35 2.91
C ASP A 125 -9.11 -21.35 3.81
N GLY A 126 -9.45 -20.05 3.73
CA GLY A 126 -8.84 -19.00 4.51
C GLY A 126 -7.43 -18.63 4.06
N VAL A 127 -6.74 -17.86 4.90
CA VAL A 127 -5.34 -17.45 4.68
C VAL A 127 -4.52 -17.78 5.92
N LYS A 128 -3.38 -18.45 5.73
CA LYS A 128 -2.47 -18.83 6.81
C LYS A 128 -1.91 -17.60 7.51
N VAL A 129 -2.15 -17.50 8.82
CA VAL A 129 -1.59 -16.44 9.66
C VAL A 129 -0.19 -16.84 10.09
N LYS A 130 0.83 -16.20 9.50
CA LYS A 130 2.25 -16.42 9.85
C LYS A 130 2.73 -15.52 10.97
N THR A 131 2.05 -14.39 11.15
CA THR A 131 2.50 -13.28 11.98
C THR A 131 1.30 -12.64 12.66
N VAL A 132 1.48 -12.19 13.89
CA VAL A 132 0.50 -11.40 14.64
C VAL A 132 1.09 -10.07 15.05
N MET A 133 0.25 -9.04 15.15
CA MET A 133 0.62 -7.75 15.70
C MET A 133 0.02 -7.62 17.09
N VAL A 134 0.87 -7.27 18.05
CA VAL A 134 0.48 -6.96 19.43
C VAL A 134 0.61 -5.46 19.59
N ALA A 135 -0.45 -4.77 19.98
CA ALA A 135 -0.43 -3.32 20.08
C ALA A 135 -1.21 -2.82 21.27
N GLU A 136 -0.96 -1.57 21.66
CA GLU A 136 -1.83 -0.91 22.62
C GLU A 136 -3.23 -0.72 22.02
N ALA A 137 -4.25 -1.01 22.83
CA ALA A 137 -5.61 -0.61 22.53
C ALA A 137 -5.77 0.85 22.96
N LEU A 138 -6.22 1.69 22.04
CA LEU A 138 -6.51 3.09 22.30
C LEU A 138 -8.02 3.26 22.41
N ASP A 139 -8.47 3.99 23.41
CA ASP A 139 -9.86 4.45 23.47
C ASP A 139 -10.06 5.50 22.37
N ILE A 140 -10.98 5.25 21.46
CA ILE A 140 -11.27 6.17 20.35
C ILE A 140 -12.55 6.93 20.68
N SER A 141 -12.46 8.26 20.82
CA SER A 141 -13.62 9.14 21.06
C SER A 141 -14.41 9.40 19.78
N ARG A 142 -13.72 9.45 18.63
CA ARG A 142 -14.33 9.63 17.31
C ARG A 142 -13.50 8.94 16.23
N GLU A 143 -14.20 8.27 15.32
CA GLU A 143 -13.63 7.60 14.15
C GLU A 143 -14.03 8.36 12.88
N THR A 144 -13.05 8.67 12.04
CA THR A 144 -13.28 9.31 10.72
C THR A 144 -12.62 8.46 9.63
N TYR A 145 -13.05 8.65 8.39
CA TYR A 145 -12.43 8.05 7.21
C TYR A 145 -11.56 9.10 6.52
N PHE A 146 -10.34 8.74 6.14
CA PHE A 146 -9.49 9.59 5.31
C PHE A 146 -8.71 8.75 4.30
N ALA A 147 -8.69 9.21 3.04
CA ALA A 147 -7.90 8.61 1.98
C ALA A 147 -7.28 9.66 1.06
N ILE A 148 -6.16 9.29 0.43
CA ILE A 148 -5.53 10.00 -0.67
C ILE A 148 -5.39 9.01 -1.81
N LEU A 149 -5.90 9.34 -2.99
CA LEU A 149 -5.76 8.50 -4.18
C LEU A 149 -5.45 9.32 -5.43
N MET A 150 -4.88 8.65 -6.44
CA MET A 150 -4.77 9.23 -7.79
C MET A 150 -6.12 9.13 -8.51
N ASP A 151 -6.80 10.26 -8.68
CA ASP A 151 -8.05 10.32 -9.42
C ASP A 151 -7.82 10.57 -10.91
N ARG A 152 -8.50 9.78 -11.74
CA ARG A 152 -8.42 9.88 -13.20
C ARG A 152 -9.25 11.03 -13.74
N ALA A 153 -10.34 11.41 -13.07
CA ALA A 153 -11.17 12.52 -13.54
C ALA A 153 -10.44 13.86 -13.37
N CYS A 154 -9.75 14.04 -12.24
CA CYS A 154 -8.96 15.23 -11.96
C CYS A 154 -7.51 15.18 -12.50
N ASN A 155 -7.06 14.04 -13.04
CA ASN A 155 -5.68 13.81 -13.48
C ASN A 155 -4.63 14.13 -12.39
N GLY A 156 -4.93 13.80 -11.14
CA GLY A 156 -4.07 14.16 -10.02
C GLY A 156 -4.52 13.55 -8.69
N PRO A 157 -3.76 13.79 -7.60
CA PRO A 157 -4.13 13.33 -6.28
C PRO A 157 -5.39 14.03 -5.75
N VAL A 158 -6.25 13.30 -5.06
CA VAL A 158 -7.45 13.81 -4.39
C VAL A 158 -7.48 13.28 -2.97
N MET A 159 -7.71 14.17 -2.00
CA MET A 159 -8.08 13.77 -0.64
C MET A 159 -9.57 13.47 -0.60
N VAL A 160 -9.94 12.35 0.00
CA VAL A 160 -11.32 11.96 0.26
C VAL A 160 -11.46 11.75 1.76
N GLY A 161 -12.47 12.34 2.37
CA GLY A 161 -12.70 12.24 3.80
C GLY A 161 -14.18 12.14 4.16
N SER A 162 -14.48 11.45 5.26
CA SER A 162 -15.82 11.42 5.84
C SER A 162 -15.75 11.44 7.37
N PRO A 163 -16.64 12.19 8.07
CA PRO A 163 -16.77 12.11 9.51
C PRO A 163 -17.33 10.76 9.99
N GLN A 164 -17.82 9.90 9.09
CA GLN A 164 -18.23 8.53 9.38
C GLN A 164 -17.08 7.55 9.10
N GLY A 165 -16.23 7.32 10.11
CA GLY A 165 -15.20 6.29 10.08
C GLY A 165 -15.67 4.94 10.63
N GLY A 166 -14.81 3.92 10.55
CA GLY A 166 -15.04 2.61 11.13
C GLY A 166 -15.96 1.69 10.30
N MET A 167 -16.45 2.16 9.16
CA MET A 167 -17.35 1.44 8.26
C MET A 167 -16.87 1.46 6.80
N ASP A 168 -17.58 0.75 5.93
CA ASP A 168 -17.27 0.65 4.50
C ASP A 168 -17.56 1.98 3.81
N ILE A 169 -16.58 2.58 3.14
CA ILE A 169 -16.73 3.94 2.59
C ILE A 169 -17.67 3.96 1.38
N GLU A 170 -17.74 2.85 0.65
CA GLU A 170 -18.66 2.61 -0.44
C GLU A 170 -20.11 2.67 0.04
N GLU A 171 -20.41 2.10 1.21
CA GLU A 171 -21.74 2.18 1.82
C GLU A 171 -22.10 3.62 2.20
N VAL A 172 -21.15 4.39 2.74
CA VAL A 172 -21.36 5.82 3.04
C VAL A 172 -21.61 6.61 1.76
N ALA A 173 -20.86 6.33 0.69
CA ALA A 173 -21.03 7.00 -0.60
C ALA A 173 -22.41 6.73 -1.24
N ASP A 174 -22.97 5.54 -1.03
CA ASP A 174 -24.30 5.18 -1.55
C ASP A 174 -25.45 5.72 -0.68
N THR A 175 -25.28 5.73 0.65
CA THR A 175 -26.35 6.05 1.60
C THR A 175 -26.39 7.51 2.05
N THR A 176 -25.21 8.13 2.24
CA THR A 176 -25.03 9.50 2.76
C THR A 176 -23.89 10.22 2.01
N PRO A 177 -24.02 10.39 0.67
CA PRO A 177 -22.97 10.99 -0.17
C PRO A 177 -22.56 12.41 0.26
N GLU A 178 -23.44 13.15 0.95
CA GLU A 178 -23.17 14.48 1.50
C GLU A 178 -22.11 14.49 2.61
N LEU A 179 -21.80 13.34 3.19
CA LEU A 179 -20.75 13.16 4.19
C LEU A 179 -19.39 12.84 3.56
N ILE A 180 -19.32 12.72 2.22
CA ILE A 180 -18.07 12.50 1.48
C ILE A 180 -17.51 13.85 1.00
N PHE A 181 -16.42 14.28 1.61
CA PHE A 181 -15.71 15.50 1.24
C PHE A 181 -14.52 15.18 0.34
N LYS A 182 -14.30 16.00 -0.69
CA LYS A 182 -13.20 15.84 -1.64
C LYS A 182 -12.42 17.13 -1.81
N GLU A 183 -11.11 17.05 -1.80
CA GLU A 183 -10.20 18.18 -2.08
C GLU A 183 -9.17 17.74 -3.14
N VAL A 184 -9.17 18.41 -4.29
CA VAL A 184 -8.23 18.14 -5.39
C VAL A 184 -6.89 18.78 -5.07
N ILE A 185 -5.80 18.04 -5.22
CA ILE A 185 -4.45 18.51 -4.93
C ILE A 185 -3.70 18.77 -6.25
N ASP A 186 -3.14 19.97 -6.37
CA ASP A 186 -2.16 20.25 -7.41
C ASP A 186 -0.86 19.51 -7.08
N ILE A 187 -0.46 18.56 -7.93
CA ILE A 187 0.69 17.69 -7.68
C ILE A 187 2.04 18.44 -7.60
N TYR A 188 2.13 19.63 -8.22
CA TYR A 188 3.35 20.44 -8.19
C TYR A 188 3.42 21.32 -6.94
N LYS A 189 2.27 21.78 -6.43
CA LYS A 189 2.20 22.60 -5.21
C LYS A 189 2.14 21.76 -3.93
N GLY A 190 1.59 20.55 -4.02
CA GLY A 190 1.28 19.71 -2.88
C GLY A 190 0.08 20.22 -2.07
N VAL A 191 -0.20 19.54 -0.96
CA VAL A 191 -1.29 19.90 -0.05
C VAL A 191 -1.02 21.25 0.60
N GLN A 192 -1.89 22.22 0.33
CA GLN A 192 -1.84 23.53 0.98
C GLN A 192 -2.45 23.49 2.38
N ASP A 193 -2.04 24.42 3.24
CA ASP A 193 -2.45 24.44 4.64
C ASP A 193 -3.95 24.66 4.81
N ASP A 194 -4.55 25.50 3.96
CA ASP A 194 -5.99 25.76 3.92
C ASP A 194 -6.78 24.53 3.48
N GLN A 195 -6.29 23.75 2.52
CA GLN A 195 -6.90 22.48 2.10
C GLN A 195 -6.90 21.46 3.23
N ALA A 196 -5.77 21.31 3.91
CA ALA A 196 -5.64 20.38 5.03
C ALA A 196 -6.55 20.78 6.20
N LEU A 197 -6.62 22.08 6.53
CA LEU A 197 -7.49 22.60 7.59
C LEU A 197 -8.98 22.47 7.26
N ARG A 198 -9.37 22.68 5.99
CA ARG A 198 -10.75 22.44 5.53
C ARG A 198 -11.12 20.97 5.62
N MET A 199 -10.26 20.07 5.16
CA MET A 199 -10.50 18.63 5.28
C MET A 199 -10.63 18.22 6.75
N ALA A 200 -9.71 18.67 7.62
CA ALA A 200 -9.80 18.43 9.06
C ALA A 200 -11.12 18.95 9.68
N ALA A 201 -11.59 20.14 9.26
CA ALA A 201 -12.88 20.67 9.71
C ALA A 201 -14.06 19.80 9.26
N ASN A 202 -14.05 19.37 8.00
CA ASN A 202 -15.09 18.52 7.42
C ASN A 202 -15.16 17.13 8.09
N LEU A 203 -14.01 16.60 8.52
CA LEU A 203 -13.93 15.39 9.35
C LEU A 203 -14.38 15.63 10.80
N GLY A 204 -14.71 16.87 11.16
CA GLY A 204 -15.26 17.24 12.47
C GLY A 204 -14.22 17.58 13.54
N PHE A 205 -12.93 17.65 13.21
CA PHE A 205 -11.89 18.06 14.16
C PHE A 205 -12.03 19.55 14.51
N LYS A 206 -11.89 19.87 15.80
CA LYS A 206 -12.12 21.23 16.34
C LYS A 206 -10.97 21.71 17.20
N GLY A 207 -10.81 23.03 17.29
CA GLY A 207 -9.81 23.66 18.16
C GLY A 207 -8.39 23.18 17.84
N PRO A 208 -7.56 22.87 18.86
CA PRO A 208 -6.18 22.39 18.64
C PRO A 208 -6.09 21.08 17.85
N LEU A 209 -7.15 20.26 17.83
CA LEU A 209 -7.17 19.00 17.09
C LEU A 209 -7.27 19.21 15.59
N GLN A 210 -7.94 20.27 15.15
CA GLN A 210 -8.05 20.58 13.72
C GLN A 210 -6.68 20.81 13.09
N ARG A 211 -5.79 21.54 13.81
CA ARG A 211 -4.42 21.78 13.35
C ARG A 211 -3.60 20.49 13.32
N GLN A 212 -3.73 19.66 14.36
CA GLN A 212 -3.05 18.37 14.41
C GLN A 212 -3.46 17.47 13.24
N ALA A 213 -4.76 17.45 12.92
CA ALA A 213 -5.30 16.70 11.79
C ALA A 213 -4.78 17.20 10.45
N ALA A 214 -4.75 18.52 10.27
CA ALA A 214 -4.17 19.12 9.07
C ALA A 214 -2.68 18.73 8.92
N ASP A 215 -1.91 18.73 10.02
CA ASP A 215 -0.50 18.34 9.98
C ASP A 215 -0.31 16.84 9.71
N GLN A 216 -1.18 15.95 10.22
CA GLN A 216 -1.15 14.52 9.88
C GLN A 216 -1.54 14.27 8.41
N ILE A 217 -2.57 14.95 7.90
CA ILE A 217 -2.99 14.89 6.50
C ILE A 217 -1.84 15.23 5.55
N LYS A 218 -1.08 16.30 5.86
CA LYS A 218 0.10 16.70 5.07
C LYS A 218 1.19 15.63 5.10
N ARG A 219 1.46 15.02 6.26
CA ARG A 219 2.42 13.91 6.38
C ARG A 219 1.97 12.65 5.63
N LEU A 220 0.67 12.36 5.62
CA LEU A 220 0.10 11.26 4.83
C LEU A 220 0.24 11.53 3.33
N TYR A 221 0.10 12.77 2.88
CA TYR A 221 0.37 13.16 1.50
C TYR A 221 1.85 13.03 1.13
N ASP A 222 2.75 13.50 2.00
CA ASP A 222 4.19 13.35 1.79
C ASP A 222 4.57 11.86 1.69
N LEU A 223 3.99 11.01 2.54
CA LEU A 223 4.15 9.57 2.48
C LEU A 223 3.59 8.99 1.17
N PHE A 224 2.38 9.39 0.77
CA PHE A 224 1.73 8.96 -0.47
C PHE A 224 2.64 9.19 -1.69
N LEU A 225 3.26 10.37 -1.79
CA LEU A 225 4.23 10.68 -2.85
C LEU A 225 5.53 9.90 -2.67
N LYS A 226 6.09 9.87 -1.45
CA LYS A 226 7.40 9.26 -1.15
C LYS A 226 7.48 7.78 -1.51
N VAL A 227 6.36 7.05 -1.43
CA VAL A 227 6.32 5.61 -1.73
C VAL A 227 5.65 5.28 -3.07
N ASP A 228 5.36 6.28 -3.90
CA ASP A 228 4.63 6.13 -5.16
C ASP A 228 3.30 5.36 -4.97
N ALA A 229 2.54 5.70 -3.93
CA ALA A 229 1.26 5.06 -3.64
C ALA A 229 0.21 5.40 -4.71
N THR A 230 -0.68 4.44 -4.98
CA THR A 230 -1.91 4.75 -5.74
C THR A 230 -3.04 5.18 -4.82
N GLN A 231 -3.03 4.65 -3.60
CA GLN A 231 -4.00 4.96 -2.57
C GLN A 231 -3.37 4.76 -1.19
N VAL A 232 -3.58 5.74 -0.32
CA VAL A 232 -3.36 5.65 1.11
C VAL A 232 -4.72 5.79 1.78
N GLU A 233 -5.11 4.81 2.57
CA GLU A 233 -6.39 4.81 3.29
C GLU A 233 -6.16 4.62 4.79
N VAL A 234 -6.78 5.49 5.57
CA VAL A 234 -6.76 5.48 7.02
C VAL A 234 -8.20 5.39 7.50
N ASN A 235 -8.56 4.21 8.03
CA ASN A 235 -9.90 3.92 8.50
C ASN A 235 -9.83 2.98 9.73
N PRO A 236 -10.00 3.50 10.95
CA PRO A 236 -10.26 4.90 11.29
C PRO A 236 -9.02 5.80 11.34
N LEU A 237 -9.17 7.06 10.95
CA LEU A 237 -8.38 8.18 11.46
C LEU A 237 -9.11 8.73 12.70
N GLY A 238 -8.52 8.52 13.88
CA GLY A 238 -9.24 8.67 15.14
C GLY A 238 -8.64 9.68 16.12
N GLU A 239 -9.51 10.18 17.00
CA GLU A 239 -9.20 10.99 18.17
C GLU A 239 -9.27 10.12 19.44
N THR A 240 -8.37 10.33 20.40
CA THR A 240 -8.38 9.64 21.71
C THR A 240 -8.81 10.61 22.82
N PRO A 241 -9.46 10.15 23.91
CA PRO A 241 -9.83 11.00 25.04
C PRO A 241 -8.62 11.68 25.71
N GLU A 242 -8.80 12.92 26.18
CA GLU A 242 -7.77 13.63 26.94
C GLU A 242 -7.43 12.90 28.26
N GLY A 243 -6.14 12.65 28.53
CA GLY A 243 -5.66 12.17 29.85
C GLY A 243 -4.99 10.79 29.91
N GLN A 244 -4.85 10.07 28.79
CA GLN A 244 -4.05 8.82 28.77
C GLN A 244 -2.56 9.08 28.48
N GLY A 245 -1.85 9.56 29.50
CA GLY A 245 -0.48 9.12 29.86
C GLY A 245 0.67 9.09 28.84
N THR A 246 0.55 9.67 27.64
CA THR A 246 1.68 9.79 26.70
C THR A 246 1.70 11.20 26.14
N VAL A 247 2.80 11.91 26.38
CA VAL A 247 3.09 13.15 25.64
C VAL A 247 3.08 12.80 24.14
N PHE A 248 2.47 13.67 23.32
CA PHE A 248 2.56 13.81 21.85
C PHE A 248 1.31 13.47 20.99
N HIS A 249 0.92 14.50 20.21
CA HIS A 249 0.13 14.54 18.96
C HIS A 249 -1.11 13.63 18.90
N ARG A 250 -2.27 14.25 19.11
CA ARG A 250 -3.59 13.68 19.29
C ARG A 250 -4.21 13.19 17.99
N GLU A 251 -3.62 12.18 17.38
CA GLU A 251 -4.25 11.38 16.34
C GLU A 251 -3.57 10.03 16.25
N THR A 252 -4.35 8.99 15.97
CA THR A 252 -3.76 7.69 15.65
C THR A 252 -4.39 7.18 14.37
N ALA A 253 -3.53 6.97 13.36
CA ALA A 253 -3.92 6.33 12.12
C ALA A 253 -4.00 4.81 12.33
N HIS A 254 -5.21 4.27 12.25
CA HIS A 254 -5.41 2.85 12.02
C HIS A 254 -5.55 2.64 10.52
N CYS A 255 -4.44 2.26 9.88
CA CYS A 255 -4.46 1.91 8.47
C CYS A 255 -5.15 0.56 8.28
N SER A 256 -6.29 0.56 7.60
CA SER A 256 -6.95 -0.63 7.07
C SER A 256 -6.23 -1.14 5.81
N GLN A 257 -5.78 -0.23 4.94
CA GLN A 257 -5.27 -0.57 3.62
C GLN A 257 -4.28 0.45 3.07
N PHE A 258 -3.14 -0.05 2.56
CA PHE A 258 -2.10 0.75 1.90
C PHE A 258 -1.80 0.08 0.56
N ILE A 259 -2.15 0.73 -0.55
CA ILE A 259 -1.87 0.20 -1.89
C ILE A 259 -0.68 0.98 -2.44
N ILE A 260 0.49 0.35 -2.32
CA ILE A 260 1.74 0.93 -2.80
C ILE A 260 1.94 0.55 -4.25
N GLY A 261 2.18 1.56 -5.08
CA GLY A 261 2.47 1.39 -6.49
C GLY A 261 3.95 1.12 -6.77
N THR A 262 4.66 0.32 -5.97
CA THR A 262 6.07 0.06 -6.23
C THR A 262 6.26 -0.87 -7.42
N TYR A 263 7.26 -0.56 -8.24
CA TYR A 263 7.71 -1.37 -9.36
C TYR A 263 8.27 -2.71 -8.87
N GLY A 264 7.57 -3.80 -9.14
CA GLY A 264 8.05 -5.16 -8.87
C GLY A 264 7.35 -6.18 -9.76
N CYS A 265 8.13 -7.03 -10.44
CA CYS A 265 7.61 -8.24 -11.06
C CYS A 265 7.50 -9.32 -9.97
N SER A 266 6.29 -9.66 -9.52
CA SER A 266 6.07 -10.82 -8.65
C SER A 266 4.84 -11.60 -9.09
N GLY A 267 5.01 -12.93 -9.19
CA GLY A 267 3.95 -13.90 -9.48
C GLY A 267 3.03 -14.18 -8.27
N PRO A 268 1.99 -15.01 -8.44
CA PRO A 268 0.84 -15.09 -7.54
C PRO A 268 1.01 -15.90 -6.24
N ASP A 269 2.20 -16.37 -5.88
CA ASP A 269 2.37 -17.19 -4.68
C ASP A 269 3.03 -16.41 -3.55
N SER A 270 2.28 -16.24 -2.44
CA SER A 270 2.73 -15.97 -1.07
C SER A 270 4.13 -15.35 -0.91
N ILE A 271 4.19 -14.03 -0.74
CA ILE A 271 5.44 -13.29 -0.54
C ILE A 271 6.21 -13.89 0.66
N ASN A 272 7.40 -14.43 0.37
CA ASN A 272 8.33 -15.00 1.32
C ASN A 272 9.15 -13.87 2.00
N PRO A 273 9.47 -13.96 3.30
CA PRO A 273 10.08 -12.89 4.06
C PRO A 273 11.62 -12.95 3.95
N ILE A 274 12.19 -12.58 2.80
CA ILE A 274 13.64 -12.36 2.72
C ILE A 274 13.90 -11.12 1.86
N LYS A 275 14.37 -10.05 2.53
CA LYS A 275 14.77 -8.71 2.05
C LYS A 275 13.68 -7.62 2.04
N THR A 276 13.14 -7.31 3.21
CA THR A 276 12.68 -5.93 3.53
C THR A 276 13.90 -5.05 3.85
N SER A 277 14.83 -4.96 2.92
CA SER A 277 15.81 -3.87 2.85
C SER A 277 15.40 -3.05 1.65
N VAL A 278 14.65 -1.98 1.88
CA VAL A 278 14.53 -0.83 0.97
C VAL A 278 14.55 -1.25 -0.51
N ILE A 279 13.41 -1.67 -1.07
CA ILE A 279 13.24 -1.64 -2.52
C ILE A 279 12.95 -0.18 -2.91
N ILE A 280 13.94 0.68 -2.68
CA ILE A 280 14.13 1.95 -3.36
C ILE A 280 15.44 1.75 -4.11
N LYS A 281 15.32 1.72 -5.44
CA LYS A 281 16.33 1.34 -6.45
C LYS A 281 16.51 -0.17 -6.64
N SER A 282 15.88 -0.69 -7.69
CA SER A 282 16.42 -1.80 -8.46
C SER A 282 15.97 -1.68 -9.92
N LEU A 283 16.91 -1.28 -10.78
CA LEU A 283 16.90 -1.68 -12.18
C LEU A 283 16.97 -3.22 -12.20
N VAL A 284 15.98 -3.89 -12.79
CA VAL A 284 16.12 -5.29 -13.21
C VAL A 284 15.47 -5.44 -14.58
N THR A 285 16.29 -5.69 -15.59
CA THR A 285 15.89 -6.20 -16.90
C THR A 285 15.42 -7.64 -16.76
N CYS A 286 14.12 -7.89 -16.97
CA CYS A 286 13.60 -9.24 -17.19
C CYS A 286 13.38 -9.44 -18.70
N VAL A 287 14.10 -10.38 -19.29
CA VAL A 287 13.81 -10.90 -20.63
C VAL A 287 12.89 -12.11 -20.47
N SER A 288 11.66 -12.01 -20.99
CA SER A 288 10.71 -13.12 -21.07
C SER A 288 10.35 -13.29 -22.54
N ASN A 289 10.63 -14.48 -23.09
CA ASN A 289 10.29 -14.83 -24.47
C ASN A 289 8.91 -15.50 -24.47
N LYS A 290 7.91 -14.86 -25.10
CA LYS A 290 6.56 -15.43 -25.18
C LYS A 290 6.47 -16.44 -26.32
N GLY A 291 6.20 -17.70 -25.97
CA GLY A 291 5.53 -18.68 -26.81
C GLY A 291 4.54 -19.45 -25.94
N GLY A 292 3.28 -19.60 -26.38
CA GLY A 292 2.23 -20.28 -25.63
C GLY A 292 2.57 -21.74 -25.31
N GLY A 293 2.07 -22.21 -24.16
CA GLY A 293 2.18 -23.59 -23.69
C GLY A 293 2.99 -23.71 -22.39
N SER A 294 2.32 -24.07 -21.30
CA SER A 294 2.97 -24.43 -20.04
C SER A 294 3.85 -25.67 -20.23
N ARG A 295 5.17 -25.52 -20.12
CA ARG A 295 6.06 -26.63 -19.77
C ARG A 295 7.10 -26.15 -18.78
N ASN A 296 7.17 -26.85 -17.65
CA ASN A 296 8.19 -26.68 -16.61
C ASN A 296 9.58 -26.92 -17.20
N LEU A 297 10.53 -26.03 -16.92
CA LEU A 297 11.96 -26.32 -17.07
C LEU A 297 12.66 -26.00 -15.73
N PRO A 298 13.42 -26.94 -15.15
CA PRO A 298 14.13 -26.73 -13.91
C PRO A 298 15.50 -26.12 -14.24
N TYR A 299 15.74 -24.88 -13.81
CA TYR A 299 17.11 -24.38 -13.69
C TYR A 299 17.28 -23.80 -12.29
N SER A 300 18.05 -24.50 -11.46
CA SER A 300 18.56 -23.98 -10.21
C SER A 300 19.86 -23.21 -10.48
N LEU A 301 19.97 -21.99 -9.96
CA LEU A 301 21.25 -21.32 -9.81
C LEU A 301 21.56 -21.22 -8.31
N HIS A 302 22.53 -22.00 -7.86
CA HIS A 302 23.15 -21.87 -6.55
C HIS A 302 24.26 -20.82 -6.62
N MET A 303 24.22 -19.82 -5.72
CA MET A 303 25.41 -19.03 -5.39
C MET A 303 25.57 -18.93 -3.87
N LYS A 304 26.64 -19.53 -3.35
CA LYS A 304 27.20 -19.32 -2.00
C LYS A 304 28.22 -18.18 -2.08
N GLY A 305 28.24 -17.26 -1.11
CA GLY A 305 29.32 -16.28 -0.94
C GLY A 305 29.19 -15.43 0.32
N ARG A 306 30.26 -15.40 1.14
CA ARG A 306 30.39 -14.74 2.46
C ARG A 306 30.69 -13.23 2.36
N LEU A 307 30.40 -12.54 3.46
CA LEU A 307 30.73 -11.15 3.82
C LEU A 307 32.17 -10.73 3.49
N GLY A 308 32.33 -9.56 2.86
CA GLY A 308 33.60 -8.84 2.69
C GLY A 308 33.41 -7.50 1.96
N GLN A 309 34.07 -6.44 2.46
CA GLN A 309 34.04 -5.06 1.96
C GLN A 309 34.24 -4.93 0.43
N ILE A 310 33.54 -3.98 -0.20
CA ILE A 310 33.88 -3.51 -1.55
C ILE A 310 34.02 -1.99 -1.55
N GLU A 311 35.26 -1.52 -1.73
CA GLU A 311 35.63 -0.18 -2.17
C GLU A 311 35.08 0.10 -3.58
N ILE A 312 34.52 1.28 -3.81
CA ILE A 312 34.06 1.71 -5.14
C ILE A 312 35.23 2.42 -5.85
N LYS A 313 35.94 1.70 -6.74
CA LYS A 313 36.78 2.33 -7.77
C LYS A 313 35.92 2.66 -9.00
N GLY A 314 36.11 3.88 -9.51
CA GLY A 314 35.25 4.52 -10.50
C GLY A 314 35.12 3.79 -11.85
N TYR A 315 33.93 3.86 -12.41
CA TYR A 315 33.64 3.43 -13.78
C TYR A 315 33.50 4.65 -14.70
N LYS A 316 34.28 4.64 -15.79
CA LYS A 316 34.17 5.52 -16.96
C LYS A 316 32.82 5.30 -17.65
N THR A 317 32.13 6.39 -17.96
CA THR A 317 30.93 6.41 -18.81
C THR A 317 31.29 6.22 -20.29
N PRO A 318 30.55 5.39 -21.06
CA PRO A 318 30.59 5.47 -22.52
C PRO A 318 29.73 6.65 -22.99
N LYS A 319 30.27 7.46 -23.90
CA LYS A 319 29.53 8.49 -24.64
C LYS A 319 28.53 7.83 -25.61
N ILE A 320 27.25 8.11 -25.42
CA ILE A 320 26.18 8.02 -26.42
C ILE A 320 25.38 9.31 -26.19
N GLY A 321 25.45 10.32 -27.07
CA GLY A 321 24.89 10.29 -28.42
C GLY A 321 23.49 10.90 -28.33
N SER A 322 23.39 12.18 -28.70
CA SER A 322 22.18 13.01 -28.68
C SER A 322 20.93 12.30 -29.23
N LEU A 323 19.81 12.41 -28.52
CA LEU A 323 18.45 12.57 -29.07
C LEU A 323 17.49 12.87 -27.91
N TYR A 324 17.49 14.14 -27.47
CA TYR A 324 16.31 14.72 -26.85
C TYR A 324 15.30 14.93 -27.98
N ASN A 325 14.15 14.26 -27.91
CA ASN A 325 12.96 14.74 -28.59
C ASN A 325 11.75 14.51 -27.69
N SER A 326 11.42 15.56 -26.94
CA SER A 326 10.19 15.71 -26.18
C SER A 326 9.04 15.98 -27.16
N SER A 327 8.20 14.97 -27.42
CA SER A 327 6.94 15.16 -28.14
C SER A 327 5.80 15.29 -27.12
N LEU A 328 5.46 16.55 -26.85
CA LEU A 328 4.26 17.02 -26.18
C LEU A 328 3.03 16.69 -27.07
N TYR A 329 2.07 15.91 -26.60
CA TYR A 329 0.79 15.73 -27.29
C TYR A 329 -0.30 16.58 -26.62
N ILE A 330 -0.69 17.65 -27.31
CA ILE A 330 -1.83 18.51 -27.02
C ILE A 330 -3.08 17.84 -27.62
N TRP A 331 -4.15 17.67 -26.85
CA TRP A 331 -5.43 17.11 -27.33
C TRP A 331 -6.39 18.24 -27.75
N GLN A 332 -6.73 18.30 -29.04
CA GLN A 332 -7.69 19.26 -29.59
C GLN A 332 -9.07 18.60 -29.71
N LYS A 333 -10.07 19.15 -29.01
CA LYS A 333 -11.49 18.76 -29.05
C LYS A 333 -12.03 18.77 -30.49
N ARG A 334 -12.65 17.67 -30.95
CA ARG A 334 -13.65 17.73 -32.04
C ARG A 334 -15.06 17.65 -31.47
N LYS A 335 -15.86 18.67 -31.79
CA LYS A 335 -17.33 18.68 -31.65
C LYS A 335 -17.91 17.73 -32.70
N THR A 336 -18.89 16.92 -32.31
CA THR A 336 -19.77 16.21 -33.24
C THR A 336 -21.04 17.03 -33.42
N THR A 337 -21.37 17.33 -34.68
CA THR A 337 -22.69 17.72 -35.17
C THR A 337 -23.71 16.62 -35.00
#